data_AF-A0A8T6I2Y1-F1
#
_entry.id   AF-A0A8T6I2Y1-F1
#
_cell.length_a   1.000
_cell.length_b   1.000
_cell.length_c   1.000
_cell.angle_alpha   90.00
_cell.angle_beta   90.00
_cell.angle_gamma   90.00
#
_symmetry.space_group_name_H-M   'P 1'
#
loop_
_entity.id
_entity.type
_entity.pdbx_description
1 polymer ?
#
loop_
_entity_poly.entity_id
_entity_poly.type
_entity_poly.pdbx_seq_one_letter_code
_entity_poly.pdbx_strand_id
1 'polypeptide(L)'
;MDANVIDTLKVANRLKEAGFEPPMAEGLARALGEELGDRVLTSVDRDAFGVRFDELATRSDGLDVKFDARFEGLEVKFDARFEGLEVKFDARFEGLEAKFEGLEAKFGGLEAKFGGLAGQFKALETKLDVQYESVKVQLAAMATNFKLLVTMFAVGFSAIIGLGVYDVMT
;
A
#
# COMPACT_ATOMS: atom_id res chain seq x y z
N MET A 1 -15.16 -69.04 -10.69
CA MET A 1 -14.76 -68.80 -12.08
C MET A 1 -13.53 -69.65 -12.30
N ASP A 2 -13.65 -70.72 -13.07
CA ASP A 2 -12.49 -71.55 -13.40
C ASP A 2 -11.50 -70.68 -14.16
N ALA A 3 -10.34 -70.44 -13.56
CA ALA A 3 -9.24 -69.79 -14.26
C ALA A 3 -8.99 -70.64 -15.51
N ASN A 4 -9.21 -70.06 -16.70
CA ASN A 4 -8.97 -70.72 -17.98
C ASN A 4 -7.44 -70.85 -18.17
N VAL A 5 -6.81 -71.62 -17.29
CA VAL A 5 -5.48 -72.18 -17.49
C VAL A 5 -5.59 -73.06 -18.73
N ILE A 6 -4.58 -73.00 -19.59
CA ILE A 6 -4.55 -73.74 -20.84
C ILE A 6 -4.97 -75.19 -20.57
N ASP A 7 -6.11 -75.59 -21.14
CA ASP A 7 -6.62 -76.95 -21.02
C ASP A 7 -5.75 -77.87 -21.88
N THR A 8 -4.70 -78.42 -21.28
CA THR A 8 -3.72 -79.26 -21.94
C THR A 8 -4.34 -80.53 -22.51
N LEU A 9 -5.44 -81.04 -21.93
CA LEU A 9 -6.19 -82.18 -22.48
C LEU A 9 -6.92 -81.81 -23.76
N LYS A 10 -7.58 -80.65 -23.79
CA LYS A 10 -8.24 -80.13 -24.98
C LYS A 10 -7.23 -79.80 -26.09
N VAL A 11 -6.05 -79.31 -25.73
CA VAL A 11 -4.94 -79.09 -26.69
C VAL A 11 -4.42 -80.42 -27.23
N ALA A 12 -4.16 -81.41 -26.38
CA ALA A 12 -3.70 -82.73 -26.80
C ALA A 12 -4.70 -83.43 -27.74
N ASN A 13 -6.00 -83.35 -27.45
CA ASN A 13 -7.04 -83.94 -28.28
C ASN A 13 -7.12 -83.28 -29.66
N ARG A 14 -7.01 -81.94 -29.73
CA ARG A 14 -6.95 -81.21 -31.00
C ARG A 14 -5.73 -81.57 -31.84
N LEU A 15 -4.59 -81.82 -31.19
CA LEU A 15 -3.37 -82.26 -31.88
C LEU A 15 -3.54 -83.68 -32.45
N LYS A 16 -4.18 -84.59 -31.72
CA LYS A 16 -4.52 -85.94 -32.22
C LYS A 16 -5.46 -85.88 -33.42
N GLU A 17 -6.49 -85.02 -33.36
CA GLU A 17 -7.42 -84.76 -34.48
C GLU A 17 -6.71 -84.19 -35.71
N ALA A 18 -5.61 -83.44 -35.52
CA ALA A 18 -4.78 -82.90 -36.59
C ALA A 18 -3.76 -83.91 -37.18
N GLY A 19 -3.78 -85.17 -36.72
CA GLY A 19 -2.92 -86.25 -37.24
C GLY A 19 -1.58 -86.43 -36.53
N PHE A 20 -1.40 -85.83 -35.35
CA PHE A 20 -0.22 -86.10 -34.52
C PHE A 20 -0.38 -87.45 -33.78
N GLU A 21 0.70 -88.23 -33.74
CA GLU A 21 0.75 -89.48 -32.96
C GLU A 21 0.46 -89.22 -31.47
N PRO A 22 -0.31 -90.09 -30.79
CA PRO A 22 -0.75 -89.87 -29.41
C PRO A 22 0.35 -89.46 -28.41
N PRO A 23 1.54 -90.11 -28.37
CA PRO A 23 2.60 -89.71 -27.43
C PRO A 23 3.20 -88.34 -27.75
N MET A 24 3.23 -87.94 -29.03
CA MET A 24 3.76 -86.64 -29.45
C MET A 24 2.77 -85.51 -29.11
N ALA A 25 1.47 -85.73 -29.35
CA ALA A 25 0.41 -84.78 -29.02
C ALA A 25 0.33 -84.47 -27.52
N GLU A 26 0.47 -85.49 -26.67
CA GLU A 26 0.47 -85.33 -25.21
C GLU A 26 1.74 -84.64 -24.70
N GLY A 27 2.91 -84.98 -25.25
CA GLY A 27 4.18 -84.33 -24.91
C GLY A 27 4.19 -82.84 -25.25
N LEU A 28 3.67 -82.46 -26.41
CA LEU A 28 3.56 -81.04 -26.83
C LEU A 28 2.57 -80.25 -25.97
N ALA A 29 1.41 -80.83 -25.67
CA ALA A 29 0.42 -80.17 -24.81
C ALA A 29 0.92 -79.98 -23.38
N ARG A 30 1.68 -80.94 -22.84
CA ARG A 30 2.32 -80.84 -21.54
C ARG A 30 3.42 -79.77 -21.50
N ALA A 31 4.31 -79.75 -22.49
CA ALA A 31 5.36 -78.72 -22.59
C ALA A 31 4.76 -77.31 -22.72
N LEU A 32 3.67 -77.17 -23.49
CA LEU A 32 2.93 -75.91 -23.61
C LEU A 32 2.32 -75.48 -22.27
N GLY A 33 1.72 -76.42 -21.52
CA GLY A 33 1.15 -76.16 -20.21
C GLY A 33 2.21 -75.78 -19.16
N GLU A 34 3.36 -76.47 -19.15
CA GLU A 34 4.46 -76.18 -18.22
C GLU A 34 5.12 -74.82 -18.51
N GLU A 35 5.30 -74.43 -19.77
CA GLU A 35 5.96 -73.16 -20.12
C GLU A 35 5.02 -71.95 -20.00
N LEU A 36 3.72 -72.11 -20.29
CA LEU A 36 2.75 -71.00 -20.34
C LEU A 36 1.83 -70.91 -19.11
N GLY A 37 1.78 -71.93 -18.26
CA GLY A 37 0.83 -72.04 -17.15
C GLY A 37 0.84 -70.82 -16.21
N ASP A 38 2.04 -70.39 -15.80
CA ASP A 38 2.21 -69.26 -14.87
C ASP A 38 2.54 -67.94 -15.58
N ARG A 39 2.75 -67.96 -16.90
CA ARG A 39 3.16 -66.79 -17.71
C ARG A 39 2.00 -66.08 -18.38
N VAL A 40 0.85 -66.74 -18.51
CA VAL A 40 -0.33 -66.18 -19.18
C VAL A 40 -1.31 -65.66 -18.14
N LEU A 41 -1.66 -64.37 -18.25
CA LEU A 41 -2.71 -63.78 -17.44
C LEU A 41 -4.03 -64.51 -17.69
N THR A 42 -4.62 -65.03 -16.63
CA THR A 42 -5.93 -65.69 -16.69
C THR A 42 -7.05 -64.64 -16.78
N SER A 43 -8.28 -65.09 -17.08
CA SER A 43 -9.45 -64.21 -17.01
C SER A 43 -9.63 -63.61 -15.60
N VAL A 44 -9.31 -64.38 -14.56
CA VAL A 44 -9.39 -63.95 -13.16
C VAL A 44 -8.40 -62.81 -12.88
N ASP A 45 -7.17 -62.91 -13.38
CA ASP A 45 -6.17 -61.85 -13.23
C ASP A 45 -6.62 -60.57 -13.94
N ARG A 46 -7.19 -60.71 -15.14
CA ARG A 46 -7.73 -59.57 -15.91
C ARG A 46 -8.88 -58.89 -15.18
N ASP A 47 -9.80 -59.66 -14.59
CA ASP A 47 -10.92 -59.12 -13.83
C ASP A 47 -10.43 -58.40 -12.56
N ALA A 48 -9.43 -58.96 -11.87
CA ALA A 48 -8.78 -58.32 -10.72
C ALA A 48 -8.07 -57.01 -11.11
N PHE A 49 -7.44 -56.96 -12.28
CA PHE A 49 -6.90 -55.72 -12.84
C PHE A 49 -8.00 -54.71 -13.18
N GLY A 50 -9.12 -55.17 -13.74
CA GLY A 50 -10.29 -54.33 -14.03
C GLY A 50 -10.81 -53.62 -12.78
N VAL A 51 -11.02 -54.38 -11.69
CA VAL A 51 -11.47 -53.80 -10.40
C VAL A 51 -10.49 -52.75 -9.87
N ARG A 52 -9.18 -53.01 -9.93
CA ARG A 52 -8.16 -52.04 -9.50
C ARG A 52 -8.14 -50.79 -10.38
N PHE A 53 -8.40 -50.95 -11.67
CA PHE A 53 -8.47 -49.83 -12.61
C PHE A 53 -9.71 -48.96 -12.34
N ASP A 54 -10.85 -49.58 -12.06
CA ASP A 54 -12.08 -48.88 -11.67
C ASP A 54 -11.92 -48.13 -10.33
N GLU A 55 -11.22 -48.74 -9.36
CA GLU A 55 -10.87 -48.08 -8.10
C GLU A 55 -9.93 -46.89 -8.33
N LEU A 56 -8.95 -47.03 -9.22
CA LEU A 56 -8.05 -45.94 -9.59
C LEU A 56 -8.79 -44.80 -10.30
N ALA A 57 -9.69 -45.12 -11.22
CA ALA A 57 -10.54 -44.13 -11.91
C ALA A 57 -11.40 -43.37 -10.89
N THR A 58 -12.07 -44.09 -9.98
CA THR A 58 -12.87 -43.49 -8.91
C THR A 58 -12.03 -42.58 -8.01
N ARG A 59 -10.80 -42.99 -7.69
CA ARG A 59 -9.87 -42.17 -6.90
C ARG A 59 -9.42 -40.92 -7.66
N SER A 60 -9.23 -41.02 -8.97
CA SER A 60 -8.90 -39.89 -9.84
C SER A 60 -10.03 -38.87 -9.86
N ASP A 61 -11.26 -39.32 -10.12
CA ASP A 61 -12.44 -38.45 -10.11
C ASP A 61 -12.61 -37.77 -8.74
N GLY A 62 -12.38 -38.53 -7.66
CA GLY A 62 -12.40 -38.00 -6.30
C GLY A 62 -11.27 -36.99 -5.99
N LEU A 63 -10.17 -37.02 -6.73
CA LEU A 63 -9.12 -35.99 -6.65
C LEU A 63 -9.52 -34.74 -7.43
N ASP A 64 -10.08 -34.89 -8.63
CA ASP A 64 -10.53 -33.76 -9.46
C ASP A 64 -11.58 -32.92 -8.70
N VAL A 65 -12.61 -33.57 -8.14
CA VAL A 65 -13.62 -32.89 -7.31
C VAL A 65 -13.01 -32.17 -6.11
N LYS A 66 -11.99 -32.75 -5.47
CA LYS A 66 -11.31 -32.12 -4.33
C LYS A 66 -10.45 -30.94 -4.76
N PHE A 67 -9.84 -31.00 -5.94
CA PHE A 67 -9.06 -29.90 -6.48
C PHE A 67 -9.98 -28.74 -6.85
N ASP A 68 -11.08 -28.99 -7.56
CA ASP A 68 -12.06 -27.97 -7.93
C ASP A 68 -12.61 -27.26 -6.68
N ALA A 69 -13.07 -28.01 -5.69
CA ALA A 69 -13.56 -27.44 -4.43
C ALA A 69 -12.50 -26.62 -3.68
N ARG A 70 -11.21 -27.00 -3.77
CA ARG A 70 -10.11 -26.23 -3.17
C ARG A 70 -9.83 -24.96 -3.95
N PHE A 71 -9.89 -25.00 -5.28
CA PHE A 71 -9.67 -23.82 -6.12
C PHE A 71 -10.79 -22.81 -5.95
N GLU A 72 -12.06 -23.23 -5.99
CA GLU A 72 -13.21 -22.37 -5.69
C GLU A 72 -13.09 -21.75 -4.29
N GLY A 73 -12.73 -22.57 -3.29
CA GLY A 73 -12.50 -22.08 -1.92
C GLY A 73 -11.32 -21.11 -1.78
N LEU A 74 -10.34 -21.16 -2.68
CA LEU A 74 -9.26 -20.19 -2.74
C LEU A 74 -9.69 -18.91 -3.45
N GLU A 75 -10.41 -19.01 -4.57
CA GLU A 75 -10.94 -17.88 -5.35
C GLU A 75 -11.81 -16.99 -4.45
N VAL A 76 -12.79 -17.57 -3.77
CA VAL A 76 -13.66 -16.84 -2.81
C VAL A 76 -12.85 -16.14 -1.71
N LYS A 77 -11.80 -16.80 -1.19
CA LYS A 77 -10.94 -16.21 -0.15
C LYS A 77 -10.08 -15.08 -0.69
N PHE A 78 -9.61 -15.18 -1.92
CA PHE A 78 -8.83 -14.13 -2.56
C PHE A 78 -9.72 -12.93 -2.85
N ASP A 79 -10.89 -13.13 -3.44
CA ASP A 79 -11.85 -12.06 -3.72
C ASP A 79 -12.23 -11.29 -2.46
N ALA A 80 -12.64 -12.00 -1.40
CA ALA A 80 -12.97 -11.36 -0.12
C ALA A 80 -11.79 -10.59 0.50
N ARG A 81 -10.55 -11.05 0.29
CA ARG A 81 -9.35 -10.35 0.74
C ARG A 81 -9.07 -9.10 -0.11
N PHE A 82 -9.26 -9.17 -1.42
CA PHE A 82 -9.06 -8.05 -2.31
C PHE A 82 -10.10 -6.95 -2.07
N GLU A 83 -11.38 -7.30 -2.00
CA GLU A 83 -12.45 -6.36 -1.62
C GLU A 83 -12.18 -5.72 -0.25
N GLY A 84 -11.78 -6.54 0.73
CA GLY A 84 -11.43 -6.04 2.06
C GLY A 84 -10.20 -5.15 2.10
N LEU A 85 -9.28 -5.28 1.12
CA LEU A 85 -8.13 -4.38 0.96
C LEU A 85 -8.54 -3.09 0.26
N GLU A 86 -9.36 -3.16 -0.79
CA GLU A 86 -9.88 -2.01 -1.54
C GLU A 86 -10.61 -1.05 -0.61
N VAL A 87 -11.60 -1.54 0.15
CA VAL A 87 -12.35 -0.73 1.14
C VAL A 87 -11.43 -0.09 2.18
N LYS A 88 -10.40 -0.81 2.63
CA LYS A 88 -9.43 -0.27 3.62
C LYS A 88 -8.54 0.80 3.01
N PHE A 89 -8.15 0.66 1.75
CA PHE A 89 -7.35 1.67 1.07
C PHE A 89 -8.18 2.92 0.80
N ASP A 90 -9.39 2.78 0.29
CA ASP A 90 -10.29 3.90 0.04
C ASP A 90 -10.53 4.72 1.32
N ALA A 91 -10.92 4.07 2.41
CA ALA A 91 -11.12 4.74 3.70
C ALA A 91 -9.85 5.44 4.23
N ARG A 92 -8.66 4.90 3.92
CA ARG A 92 -7.39 5.54 4.29
C ARG A 92 -7.10 6.75 3.41
N PHE A 93 -7.37 6.69 2.12
CA PHE A 93 -7.17 7.80 1.20
C PHE A 93 -8.13 8.95 1.50
N GLU A 94 -9.42 8.67 1.71
CA GLU A 94 -10.39 9.68 2.17
C GLU A 94 -9.95 10.34 3.49
N GLY A 95 -9.48 9.53 4.44
CA GLY A 95 -8.95 10.02 5.71
C GLY A 95 -7.67 10.86 5.57
N LEU A 96 -6.87 10.64 4.52
CA LEU A 96 -5.70 11.46 4.20
C LEU A 96 -6.12 12.76 3.50
N GLU A 97 -7.04 12.72 2.55
CA GLU A 97 -7.60 13.89 1.88
C GLU A 97 -8.18 14.88 2.89
N ALA A 98 -9.04 14.42 3.81
CA ALA A 98 -9.61 15.26 4.86
C ALA A 98 -8.54 15.89 5.77
N LYS A 99 -7.42 15.19 6.03
CA LYS A 99 -6.29 15.75 6.80
C LYS A 99 -5.54 16.81 6.00
N PHE A 100 -5.36 16.61 4.70
CA PHE A 100 -4.72 17.59 3.83
C PHE A 100 -5.57 18.86 3.69
N GLU A 101 -6.87 18.74 3.47
CA GLU A 101 -7.80 19.88 3.47
C GLU A 101 -7.75 20.64 4.80
N GLY A 102 -7.74 19.92 5.93
CA GLY A 102 -7.60 20.51 7.26
C GLY A 102 -6.25 21.21 7.48
N LEU A 103 -5.17 20.74 6.84
CA LEU A 103 -3.87 21.42 6.86
C LEU A 103 -3.89 22.67 5.98
N GLU A 104 -4.44 22.59 4.77
CA GLU A 104 -4.56 23.72 3.85
C GLU A 104 -5.35 24.88 4.49
N ALA A 105 -6.47 24.58 5.14
CA ALA A 105 -7.25 25.58 5.88
C ALA A 105 -6.44 26.24 7.02
N LYS A 106 -5.63 25.46 7.75
CA LYS A 106 -4.76 25.99 8.81
C LYS A 106 -3.65 26.88 8.25
N PHE A 107 -3.05 26.50 7.11
CA PHE A 107 -2.05 27.31 6.44
C PHE A 107 -2.65 28.61 5.90
N GLY A 108 -3.81 28.57 5.26
CA GLY A 108 -4.50 29.79 4.82
C GLY A 108 -4.84 30.72 6.00
N GLY A 109 -5.27 30.16 7.14
CA GLY A 109 -5.47 30.92 8.37
C GLY A 109 -4.19 31.53 8.95
N LEU A 110 -3.05 30.85 8.80
CA LEU A 110 -1.74 31.34 9.21
C LEU A 110 -1.26 32.49 8.30
N GLU A 111 -1.41 32.33 6.99
CA GLU A 111 -1.10 33.37 6.00
C GLU A 111 -1.89 34.66 6.25
N ALA A 112 -3.19 34.53 6.51
CA ALA A 112 -4.04 35.69 6.85
C ALA A 112 -3.55 36.41 8.12
N LYS A 113 -3.16 35.65 9.16
CA LYS A 113 -2.60 36.23 10.40
C LYS A 113 -1.27 36.94 10.15
N PHE A 114 -0.38 36.35 9.35
CA PHE A 114 0.89 36.99 8.99
C PHE A 114 0.68 38.24 8.15
N GLY A 115 -0.25 38.22 7.19
CA GLY A 115 -0.63 39.41 6.43
C GLY A 115 -1.17 40.54 7.33
N GLY A 116 -2.02 40.19 8.31
CA GLY A 116 -2.51 41.12 9.32
C GLY A 116 -1.40 41.72 10.18
N LEU A 117 -0.46 40.88 10.64
CA LEU A 117 0.70 41.32 11.43
C LEU A 117 1.62 42.24 10.62
N ALA A 118 1.87 41.92 9.35
CA ALA A 118 2.65 42.78 8.46
C ALA A 118 1.99 44.15 8.27
N GLY A 119 0.67 44.19 8.13
CA GLY A 119 -0.10 45.44 8.08
C GLY A 119 0.02 46.26 9.37
N GLN A 120 -0.10 45.61 10.53
CA GLN A 120 0.09 46.26 11.84
C GLN A 120 1.51 46.82 12.00
N PHE A 121 2.53 46.08 11.57
CA PHE A 121 3.92 46.52 11.63
C PHE A 121 4.15 47.77 10.78
N LYS A 122 3.63 47.79 9.54
CA LYS A 122 3.70 48.96 8.66
C LYS A 122 3.00 50.19 9.25
N ALA A 123 1.84 49.97 9.88
CA ALA A 123 1.12 51.05 10.56
C ALA A 123 1.90 51.58 11.78
N LEU A 124 2.59 50.70 12.51
CA LEU A 124 3.43 51.09 13.64
C LEU A 124 4.68 51.87 13.17
N GLU A 125 5.33 51.43 12.09
CA GLU A 125 6.46 52.12 11.45
C GLU A 125 6.06 53.55 11.05
N THR A 126 4.92 53.71 10.37
CA THR A 126 4.40 55.03 9.99
C THR A 126 4.11 55.93 11.20
N LYS A 127 3.54 55.37 12.27
CA LYS A 127 3.27 56.12 13.51
C LYS A 127 4.56 56.57 14.19
N LEU A 128 5.59 55.71 14.22
CA LEU A 128 6.89 56.04 14.78
C LEU A 128 7.58 57.16 14.00
N ASP A 129 7.53 57.12 12.66
CA ASP A 129 8.09 58.18 11.81
C ASP A 129 7.43 59.54 12.08
N VAL A 130 6.10 59.57 12.16
CA VAL A 130 5.35 60.80 12.48
C VAL A 130 5.69 61.32 13.88
N GLN A 131 5.76 60.43 14.87
CA GLN A 131 6.15 60.80 16.24
C GLN A 131 7.59 61.33 16.28
N TYR A 132 8.52 60.71 15.55
CA TYR A 132 9.91 61.16 15.45
C TYR A 132 10.01 62.58 14.88
N GLU A 133 9.36 62.85 13.74
CA GLU A 133 9.37 64.20 13.15
C GLU A 133 8.64 65.23 14.02
N SER A 134 7.54 64.86 14.68
CA SER A 134 6.85 65.73 15.65
C SER A 134 7.76 66.13 16.81
N VAL A 135 8.45 65.15 17.43
CA VAL A 135 9.39 65.41 18.54
C VAL A 135 10.54 66.31 18.08
N LYS A 136 11.08 66.06 16.90
CA LYS A 136 12.16 66.88 16.30
C LYS A 136 11.72 68.33 16.07
N VAL A 137 10.52 68.56 15.55
CA VAL A 137 9.94 69.90 15.38
C VAL A 137 9.72 70.60 16.72
N GLN A 138 9.17 69.90 17.71
CA GLN A 138 8.96 70.45 19.05
C GLN A 138 10.29 70.86 19.72
N LEU A 139 11.33 70.04 19.57
CA LEU A 139 12.66 70.35 20.09
C LEU A 139 13.28 71.58 19.40
N ALA A 140 13.13 71.69 18.07
CA ALA A 140 13.59 72.86 17.32
C ALA A 140 12.84 74.15 17.73
N ALA A 141 11.53 74.06 17.96
CA ALA A 141 10.72 75.16 18.46
C ALA A 141 11.15 75.57 19.88
N MET A 142 11.39 74.60 20.78
CA MET A 142 11.89 74.85 22.12
C MET A 142 13.27 75.53 22.10
N ALA A 143 14.18 75.08 21.23
CA ALA A 143 15.49 75.70 21.06
C ALA A 143 15.38 77.17 20.57
N THR A 144 14.44 77.45 19.67
CA THR A 144 14.17 78.82 19.18
C THR A 144 13.61 79.70 20.30
N ASN A 145 12.62 79.20 21.05
CA ASN A 145 12.04 79.92 22.18
C ASN A 145 13.07 80.19 23.28
N PHE A 146 13.95 79.22 23.57
CA PHE A 146 15.03 79.40 24.53
C PHE A 146 16.05 80.46 24.07
N LYS A 147 16.45 80.46 22.79
CA LYS A 147 17.30 81.50 22.23
C LYS A 147 16.65 82.89 22.38
N LEU A 148 15.38 83.02 22.03
CA LEU A 148 14.64 84.28 22.18
C LEU A 148 14.64 84.76 23.63
N LEU A 149 14.35 83.86 24.57
CA LEU A 149 14.38 84.15 26.00
C LEU A 149 15.75 84.69 26.43
N VAL A 150 16.84 83.99 26.06
CA VAL A 150 18.21 84.41 26.37
C VAL A 150 18.53 85.78 25.75
N THR A 151 18.12 86.03 24.50
CA THR A 151 18.34 87.32 23.84
C THR A 151 17.57 88.46 24.54
N MET A 152 16.32 88.23 24.94
CA MET A 152 15.53 89.21 25.68
C MET A 152 16.18 89.56 27.02
N PHE A 153 16.67 88.55 27.77
CA PHE A 153 17.43 88.79 28.99
C PHE A 153 18.71 89.60 28.71
N ALA A 154 19.48 89.26 27.69
CA ALA A 154 20.71 89.97 27.33
C ALA A 154 20.43 91.46 27.00
N VAL A 155 19.43 91.74 26.17
CA VAL A 155 19.04 93.13 25.81
C VAL A 155 18.52 93.89 27.04
N GLY A 156 17.70 93.25 27.89
CA GLY A 156 17.22 93.85 29.13
C GLY A 156 18.36 94.25 30.08
N PHE A 157 19.36 93.37 30.25
CA PHE A 157 20.56 93.68 31.04
C PHE A 157 21.34 94.87 30.46
N SER A 158 21.52 94.93 29.12
CA SER A 158 22.21 96.06 28.48
C SER A 158 21.46 97.39 28.64
N ALA A 159 20.13 97.38 28.58
CA ALA A 159 19.32 98.59 28.77
C ALA A 159 19.46 99.15 30.20
N ILE A 160 19.49 98.29 31.22
CA ILE A 160 19.67 98.69 32.62
C ILE A 160 21.06 99.30 32.85
N ILE A 161 22.12 98.68 32.33
CA ILE A 161 23.50 99.19 32.47
C ILE A 161 23.71 100.49 31.67
N GLY A 162 23.18 100.58 30.45
CA GLY A 162 23.33 101.76 29.58
C GLY A 162 22.65 103.03 30.12
N LEU A 163 21.49 102.89 30.76
CA LEU A 163 20.81 104.01 31.45
C LEU A 163 21.61 104.49 32.67
N GLY A 164 22.19 103.58 33.45
CA GLY A 164 23.01 103.93 34.61
C GLY A 164 24.31 104.68 34.28
N VAL A 165 24.85 104.50 33.07
CA VAL A 165 26.06 105.24 32.62
C VAL A 165 25.69 106.60 32.03
N TYR A 166 24.52 106.74 31.39
CA TYR A 166 24.06 108.03 30.86
C TYR A 166 23.71 109.02 31.97
N ASP A 167 23.07 108.55 33.05
CA ASP A 167 22.68 109.39 34.21
C ASP A 167 23.89 109.86 35.06
N VAL A 168 25.07 109.25 34.87
CA VAL A 168 26.31 109.61 35.57
C VAL A 168 27.22 110.53 34.74
N MET A 169 26.96 110.71 33.44
CA MET A 169 27.80 111.50 32.53
C MET A 169 27.18 112.81 31.98
N THR A 170 25.99 113.20 32.44
CA THR A 170 25.42 114.57 32.26
C THR A 170 25.44 115.34 33.55
#